data_AF-A0A2C9CDI9-F1
#
_entry.id   AF-A0A2C9CDI9-F1
#
_cell.length_a   1.000
_cell.length_b   1.000
_cell.length_c   1.000
_cell.angle_alpha   90.00
_cell.angle_beta   90.00
_cell.angle_gamma   90.00
#
_symmetry.space_group_name_H-M   'P 1'
#
loop_
_entity.id
_entity.type
_entity.pdbx_description
1 polymer ?
#
loop_
_entity_poly.entity_id
_entity_poly.type
_entity_poly.pdbx_seq_one_letter_code
_entity_poly.pdbx_strand_id
1 'polypeptide(L)'
;MRPPILYLDDIEVQRKKGRNVAIVKGTVVDDHDIKSLSINNTVVPHGDEKEVHFQQEIILEEGNNVSFRVTDVAGNETSGEQKLTVKASLWP
;
A
#
# COMPACT_ATOMS: atom_id res chain seq x y z
N MET A 1 18.70 14.14 -3.82
CA MET A 1 18.06 13.06 -3.05
C MET A 1 17.43 12.10 -4.04
N ARG A 2 17.39 10.81 -3.70
CA ARG A 2 16.72 9.79 -4.53
C ARG A 2 15.29 9.62 -4.01
N PRO A 3 14.35 9.14 -4.83
CA PRO A 3 13.04 8.77 -4.35
C PRO A 3 13.08 7.61 -3.34
N PRO A 4 12.12 7.54 -2.41
CA PRO A 4 11.99 6.44 -1.46
C PRO A 4 11.71 5.13 -2.20
N ILE A 5 12.15 4.00 -1.67
CA ILE A 5 11.91 2.68 -2.24
C ILE A 5 10.77 2.00 -1.48
N LEU A 6 9.77 1.50 -2.20
CA LEU A 6 8.65 0.73 -1.66
C LEU A 6 8.80 -0.75 -2.00
N TYR A 7 8.83 -1.59 -0.98
CA TYR A 7 8.76 -3.04 -1.06
C TYR A 7 7.38 -3.52 -0.63
N LEU A 8 6.77 -4.40 -1.42
CA LEU A 8 5.53 -5.07 -1.07
C LEU A 8 5.88 -6.49 -0.60
N ASP A 9 5.63 -6.76 0.67
CA ASP A 9 5.99 -8.02 1.30
C ASP A 9 4.90 -9.07 1.07
N ASP A 10 3.64 -8.66 1.20
CA ASP A 10 2.48 -9.54 1.05
C ASP A 10 1.23 -8.75 0.69
N ILE A 11 0.35 -9.37 -0.11
CA ILE A 11 -0.99 -8.84 -0.40
C ILE A 11 -1.98 -10.00 -0.35
N GLU A 12 -2.79 -10.01 0.68
CA GLU A 12 -3.86 -10.99 0.84
C GLU A 12 -5.20 -10.35 0.51
N VAL A 13 -5.97 -10.98 -0.38
CA VAL A 13 -7.33 -10.56 -0.68
C VAL A 13 -8.34 -11.52 -0.05
N GLN A 14 -9.25 -10.96 0.73
CA GLN A 14 -10.33 -11.68 1.38
C GLN A 14 -11.69 -11.02 1.12
N ARG A 15 -12.77 -11.78 1.27
CA ARG A 15 -14.13 -11.25 1.19
C ARG A 15 -14.67 -10.98 2.60
N LYS A 16 -14.98 -9.73 2.92
CA LYS A 16 -15.49 -9.29 4.23
C LYS A 16 -16.79 -8.52 4.03
N LYS A 17 -17.89 -9.01 4.64
CA LYS A 17 -19.23 -8.41 4.54
C LYS A 17 -19.66 -8.10 3.09
N GLY A 18 -19.37 -9.02 2.17
CA GLY A 18 -19.73 -8.90 0.75
C GLY A 18 -18.75 -8.11 -0.12
N ARG A 19 -17.77 -7.41 0.47
CA ARG A 19 -16.76 -6.61 -0.25
C ARG A 19 -15.42 -7.34 -0.32
N ASN A 20 -14.64 -7.06 -1.36
CA ASN A 20 -13.25 -7.50 -1.42
C ASN A 20 -12.40 -6.52 -0.59
N VAL A 21 -11.55 -7.08 0.25
CA VAL A 21 -10.67 -6.34 1.15
C VAL A 21 -9.27 -6.88 0.95
N ALA A 22 -8.30 -6.01 0.71
CA ALA A 22 -6.90 -6.37 0.68
C ALA A 22 -6.23 -6.00 2.01
N ILE A 23 -5.42 -6.91 2.54
CA ILE A 23 -4.45 -6.63 3.59
C ILE A 23 -3.11 -6.52 2.89
N VAL A 24 -2.56 -5.31 2.83
CA VAL A 24 -1.27 -5.02 2.20
C VAL A 24 -0.22 -4.87 3.29
N LYS A 25 0.89 -5.60 3.16
CA LYS A 25 2.09 -5.45 3.98
C LYS A 25 3.24 -5.01 3.13
N GLY A 26 4.08 -4.14 3.69
CA GLY A 26 5.26 -3.68 2.97
C GLY A 26 6.19 -2.87 3.86
N THR A 27 7.29 -2.48 3.23
CA THR A 27 8.33 -1.67 3.84
C THR A 27 8.69 -0.54 2.89
N VAL A 28 8.77 0.68 3.43
CA VAL A 28 9.30 1.84 2.72
C VAL A 28 10.66 2.19 3.28
N VAL A 29 11.65 2.46 2.43
CA VAL A 29 13.00 2.85 2.85
C VAL A 29 13.46 4.10 2.11
N ASP A 30 14.03 5.07 2.81
CA ASP A 30 14.75 6.20 2.24
C ASP A 30 16.04 6.48 3.04
N ASP A 31 17.00 7.19 2.43
CA ASP A 31 18.21 7.64 3.14
C ASP A 31 17.90 8.76 4.16
N HIS A 32 16.72 9.36 4.06
CA HIS A 32 16.14 10.43 4.88
C HIS A 32 14.75 10.02 5.38
N ASP A 33 14.01 10.95 5.96
CA ASP A 33 12.72 10.65 6.57
C ASP A 33 11.60 10.57 5.53
N ILE A 34 10.69 9.61 5.73
CA ILE A 34 9.46 9.50 4.98
C ILE A 34 8.47 10.55 5.49
N LYS A 35 7.93 11.35 4.58
CA LYS A 35 6.97 12.42 4.91
C LYS A 35 5.53 11.93 4.84
N SER A 36 5.21 11.11 3.84
CA SER A 36 3.87 10.58 3.68
C SER A 36 3.88 9.25 2.94
N LEU A 37 3.03 8.34 3.41
CA LEU A 37 2.68 7.08 2.76
C LEU A 37 1.16 7.03 2.66
N SER A 38 0.64 6.74 1.47
CA SER A 38 -0.78 6.47 1.27
C SER A 38 -1.03 5.26 0.36
N ILE A 39 -2.10 4.54 0.68
CA ILE A 39 -2.56 3.35 -0.03
C ILE A 39 -4.04 3.55 -0.36
N ASN A 40 -4.42 3.52 -1.63
CA ASN A 40 -5.78 3.85 -2.10
C ASN A 40 -6.31 5.16 -1.49
N ASN A 41 -5.49 6.21 -1.54
CA ASN A 41 -5.75 7.53 -0.96
C ASN A 41 -5.97 7.55 0.56
N THR A 42 -5.78 6.43 1.26
CA THR A 42 -5.79 6.37 2.72
C THR A 42 -4.37 6.57 3.24
N VAL A 43 -4.18 7.61 4.06
CA VAL A 43 -2.87 7.87 4.69
C VAL A 43 -2.58 6.78 5.71
N VAL A 44 -1.39 6.20 5.63
CA VAL A 44 -0.88 5.24 6.61
C VAL A 44 -0.11 6.03 7.68
N PRO A 45 -0.55 6.04 8.95
CA PRO A 45 0.18 6.70 10.02
C PRO A 45 1.55 6.05 10.24
N HIS A 46 2.59 6.88 10.33
CA HIS A 46 3.97 6.49 10.64
C HIS A 46 4.66 7.66 11.35
N GLY A 47 5.84 7.41 11.94
CA GLY A 47 6.67 8.47 12.51
C GLY A 47 7.58 9.11 11.46
N ASP A 48 8.36 10.12 11.87
CA ASP A 48 9.48 10.61 11.07
C ASP A 48 10.61 9.56 11.17
N GLU A 49 10.61 8.60 10.25
CA GLU A 49 11.54 7.49 10.21
C GLU A 49 12.00 7.20 8.78
N LYS A 50 13.22 6.65 8.69
CA LYS A 50 13.85 6.30 7.40
C LYS A 50 13.33 4.97 6.83
N GLU A 51 12.73 4.16 7.69
CA GLU A 51 12.20 2.85 7.35
C GLU A 51 10.83 2.68 8.01
N VAL A 52 9.78 2.54 7.19
CA VAL A 52 8.40 2.40 7.65
C VAL A 52 7.90 1.01 7.27
N HIS A 53 7.69 0.15 8.27
CA HIS A 53 6.92 -1.08 8.08
C HIS A 53 5.44 -0.80 8.25
N PHE A 54 4.61 -1.29 7.32
CA PHE A 54 3.17 -1.07 7.39
C PHE A 54 2.37 -2.34 7.15
N GLN A 55 1.16 -2.34 7.72
CA GLN A 55 0.10 -3.26 7.38
C GLN A 55 -1.20 -2.47 7.32
N GLN A 56 -1.83 -2.43 6.13
CA GLN A 56 -3.05 -1.66 5.91
C GLN A 56 -4.15 -2.53 5.33
N GLU A 57 -5.33 -2.47 5.96
CA GLU A 57 -6.57 -3.02 5.41
C GLU A 57 -7.20 -1.95 4.49
N ILE A 58 -7.47 -2.30 3.23
CA ILE A 58 -8.13 -1.44 2.26
C ILE A 58 -9.33 -2.16 1.65
N ILE A 59 -10.40 -1.41 1.44
CA ILE A 59 -11.53 -1.89 0.63
C ILE A 59 -11.11 -1.77 -0.84
N LEU A 60 -11.25 -2.86 -1.59
CA LEU A 60 -11.00 -2.85 -3.02
C LEU A 60 -12.26 -2.36 -3.74
N GLU A 61 -12.13 -1.24 -4.43
CA GLU A 61 -13.16 -0.68 -5.31
C GLU A 61 -13.27 -1.49 -6.61
N GLU A 62 -14.22 -1.10 -7.47
CA GLU A 62 -14.41 -1.72 -8.78
C GLU A 62 -13.09 -1.75 -9.58
N GLY A 63 -12.69 -2.96 -10.03
CA GLY A 63 -11.41 -3.19 -10.72
C GLY A 63 -10.35 -3.90 -9.87
N ASN A 64 -10.52 -3.92 -8.53
CA ASN A 64 -9.60 -4.54 -7.57
C ASN A 64 -8.17 -3.99 -7.66
N ASN A 65 -8.03 -2.68 -7.82
CA ASN A 65 -6.72 -2.04 -7.89
C ASN A 65 -6.27 -1.52 -6.52
N VAL A 66 -4.95 -1.55 -6.32
CA VAL A 66 -4.28 -0.92 -5.19
C VAL A 66 -3.28 0.09 -5.73
N SER A 67 -3.38 1.33 -5.27
CA SER A 67 -2.46 2.42 -5.58
C SER A 67 -1.63 2.76 -4.37
N PHE A 68 -0.36 3.09 -4.61
CA PHE A 68 0.61 3.44 -3.60
C PHE A 68 1.21 4.79 -3.93
N ARG A 69 1.45 5.61 -2.91
CA ARG A 69 2.22 6.84 -3.03
C ARG A 69 3.04 7.06 -1.76
N VAL A 70 4.33 7.27 -1.96
CA VAL A 70 5.30 7.60 -0.92
C VAL A 70 5.98 8.90 -1.31
N THR A 71 6.14 9.82 -0.36
CA THR A 71 6.88 11.07 -0.56
C THR A 71 7.87 11.26 0.58
N ASP A 72 9.11 11.63 0.27
CA ASP A 72 10.12 11.99 1.27
C ASP A 72 9.99 13.46 1.74
N VAL A 73 10.79 13.86 2.72
CA VAL A 73 10.82 15.24 3.22
C VAL A 73 11.26 16.29 2.19
N ALA A 74 11.98 15.89 1.14
CA ALA A 74 12.38 16.77 0.05
C ALA A 74 11.36 16.85 -1.10
N GLY A 75 10.28 16.07 -1.04
CA GLY A 75 9.23 16.03 -2.05
C GLY A 75 9.48 15.05 -3.20
N ASN A 76 10.48 14.17 -3.12
CA ASN A 76 10.63 13.08 -4.09
C ASN A 76 9.53 12.05 -3.87
N GLU A 77 8.95 11.56 -4.97
CA GLU A 77 7.81 10.65 -4.93
C GLU A 77 8.14 9.31 -5.57
N THR A 78 7.65 8.23 -4.94
CA THR A 78 7.50 6.91 -5.55
C THR A 78 6.02 6.54 -5.54
N SER A 79 5.49 6.18 -6.71
CA SER A 79 4.10 5.77 -6.85
C SER A 79 3.97 4.55 -7.77
N GLY A 80 2.88 3.81 -7.59
CA GLY A 80 2.61 2.59 -8.35
C GLY A 80 1.17 2.15 -8.20
N GLU A 81 0.74 1.27 -9.11
CA GLU A 81 -0.58 0.65 -9.07
C GLU A 81 -0.44 -0.85 -9.36
N GLN A 82 -1.19 -1.66 -8.61
CA GLN A 82 -1.26 -3.09 -8.79
C GLN A 82 -2.71 -3.55 -8.88
N LYS A 83 -3.05 -4.19 -10.00
CA LYS A 83 -4.33 -4.86 -10.16
C LYS A 83 -4.29 -6.23 -9.48
N LEU A 84 -5.21 -6.47 -8.55
CA LEU A 84 -5.29 -7.73 -7.81
C LEU A 84 -6.27 -8.69 -8.47
N THR A 85 -5.84 -9.94 -8.61
CA THR A 85 -6.72 -11.01 -9.06
C THR A 85 -7.49 -11.55 -7.86
N VAL A 86 -8.79 -11.28 -7.83
CA VAL A 86 -9.67 -11.88 -6.83
C VAL A 86 -10.11 -13.24 -7.37
N LYS A 87 -9.60 -14.31 -6.75
CA LYS A 87 -10.08 -15.65 -7.07
C LYS A 87 -11.55 -15.73 -6.66
N ALA A 88 -12.42 -15.93 -7.65
CA ALA A 88 -13.80 -16.29 -7.37
C ALA A 88 -13.79 -17.60 -6.58
N SER A 89 -14.32 -17.59 -5.37
CA SER A 89 -14.55 -18.82 -4.63
C SER A 89 -15.69 -19.56 -5.34
N LEU A 90 -15.34 -20.50 -6.21
CA LEU A 90 -16.25 -21.47 -6.78
C LEU A 90 -16.55 -22.49 -5.68
N TRP A 91 -17.47 -22.17 -4.77
CA TRP A 91 -18.08 -23.22 -3.96
C TRP A 91 -19.43 -23.60 -4.59
N PRO A 92 -19.68 -24.91 -4.75
CA PRO A 92 -20.88 -25.46 -5.40
C PRO A 92 -22.15 -25.28 -4.58
#